data_AF-A0A3R7B5X7-F1
#
_entry.id   AF-A0A3R7B5X7-F1
#
_cell.length_a   1.000
_cell.length_b   1.000
_cell.length_c   1.000
_cell.angle_alpha   90.00
_cell.angle_beta   90.00
_cell.angle_gamma   90.00
#
_symmetry.space_group_name_H-M   'P 1'
#
loop_
_entity.id
_entity.type
_entity.pdbx_description
1 polymer ?
#
loop_
_entity_poly.entity_id
_entity_poly.type
_entity_poly.pdbx_seq_one_letter_code
_entity_poly.pdbx_strand_id
1 'polypeptide(L)' 'MSKRTEQVAELLRSTINQIIIKDFEAPMGTLVSVSEVSVAPDLKNATAYVSIIPNNKIGTALEAIKKF' A
#
# COMPACT_ATOMS: atom_id res chain seq x y z
N MET A 1 18.28 -10.87 7.57
CA MET A 1 17.17 -10.06 8.10
C MET A 1 16.46 -10.88 9.17
N SER A 2 15.96 -10.26 10.23
CA SER A 2 15.28 -10.98 11.31
C SER A 2 13.95 -11.51 10.81
N LYS A 3 13.64 -12.81 10.97
CA LYS A 3 12.34 -13.41 10.58
C LYS A 3 11.12 -12.58 10.98
N ARG A 4 11.22 -11.83 12.09
CA ARG A 4 10.18 -10.91 12.57
C ARG A 4 9.86 -9.75 11.61
N THR A 5 10.85 -9.14 10.96
CA THR A 5 10.59 -8.00 10.04
C THR A 5 9.89 -8.47 8.77
N GLU A 6 10.23 -9.64 8.24
CA GLU A 6 9.53 -10.25 7.10
C GLU A 6 8.09 -10.62 7.46
N GLN A 7 7.86 -11.25 8.61
CA GLN A 7 6.51 -11.59 9.07
C GLN A 7 5.62 -10.36 9.24
N VAL A 8 6.18 -9.28 9.82
CA VAL A 8 5.45 -8.02 9.99
C VAL A 8 5.19 -7.35 8.64
N ALA A 9 6.17 -7.36 7.73
CA ALA A 9 6.01 -6.84 6.38
C ALA A 9 4.90 -7.56 5.59
N GLU A 10 4.87 -8.90 5.66
CA GLU A 10 3.81 -9.69 5.01
C GLU A 10 2.43 -9.40 5.60
N LEU A 11 2.34 -9.32 6.93
CA LEU A 11 1.08 -9.01 7.63
C LEU A 11 0.56 -7.62 7.23
N LEU A 12 1.44 -6.63 7.23
CA LEU A 12 1.12 -5.26 6.77
C LEU A 12 0.67 -5.29 5.32
N ARG A 13 1.41 -5.94 4.43
CA ARG A 13 1.06 -6.04 3.01
C ARG A 13 -0.34 -6.64 2.81
N SER A 14 -0.64 -7.77 3.46
CA SER A 14 -1.94 -8.43 3.35
C SER A 14 -3.08 -7.57 3.89
N THR A 15 -2.87 -6.93 5.05
CA THR A 15 -3.88 -6.08 5.70
C THR A 15 -4.15 -4.81 4.90
N ILE A 16 -3.11 -4.11 4.46
CA ILE A 16 -3.24 -2.91 3.62
C ILE A 16 -3.96 -3.26 2.31
N ASN A 17 -3.63 -4.40 1.69
CA ASN A 17 -4.31 -4.85 0.47
C ASN A 17 -5.80 -5.15 0.70
N GLN A 18 -6.15 -5.78 1.83
CA GLN A 18 -7.55 -5.99 2.23
C GLN A 18 -8.29 -4.66 2.43
N ILE A 19 -7.69 -3.68 3.11
CA ILE A 19 -8.27 -2.35 3.33
C ILE A 19 -8.49 -1.64 1.99
N ILE A 20 -7.51 -1.66 1.09
CA ILE A 20 -7.65 -1.03 -0.23
C ILE A 20 -8.77 -1.68 -1.04
N ILE A 21 -8.87 -3.02 -1.06
CA ILE A 21 -9.93 -3.70 -1.82
C ILE A 21 -11.31 -3.39 -1.23
N LYS A 22 -11.41 -3.27 0.09
CA LYS A 22 -12.69 -3.15 0.80
C LYS A 22 -13.19 -1.71 0.90
N ASP A 23 -12.30 -0.78 1.24
CA ASP A 23 -12.65 0.57 1.65
C ASP A 23 -12.15 1.64 0.67
N PHE A 24 -11.21 1.31 -0.24
CA PHE A 24 -10.73 2.25 -1.24
C PHE A 24 -11.49 2.09 -2.56
N GLU A 25 -12.47 2.97 -2.78
CA GLU A 25 -13.10 3.11 -4.09
C GLU A 25 -12.15 3.84 -5.05
N ALA A 26 -11.41 3.05 -5.83
CA ALA A 26 -10.53 3.60 -6.84
C ALA A 26 -11.34 4.44 -7.86
N PRO A 27 -10.86 5.63 -8.26
CA PRO A 27 -11.55 6.45 -9.25
C PRO A 27 -11.79 5.66 -10.53
N MET A 28 -12.95 5.83 -11.18
CA MET A 28 -13.33 5.04 -12.37
C MET A 28 -12.18 4.90 -13.37
N GLY A 29 -11.85 3.63 -13.69
CA GLY A 29 -10.76 3.26 -14.59
C GLY A 29 -9.36 3.26 -13.95
N THR A 30 -9.26 3.35 -12.63
CA THR A 30 -7.99 3.31 -11.89
C THR A 30 -7.90 2.02 -11.09
N LEU A 31 -6.76 1.34 -11.17
CA LEU A 31 -6.40 0.17 -10.39
C LEU A 31 -5.26 0.55 -9.47
N VAL A 32 -5.47 0.32 -8.17
CA VAL A 32 -4.48 0.58 -7.12
C VAL A 32 -4.17 -0.74 -6.44
N SER A 33 -2.89 -1.08 -6.37
CA SER A 33 -2.42 -2.32 -5.75
C SER A 33 -1.13 -2.10 -4.96
N VAL A 34 -0.96 -2.84 -3.87
CA VAL A 34 0.24 -2.78 -3.02
C VAL A 34 1.26 -3.78 -3.55
N SER A 35 2.36 -3.27 -4.08
CA SER A 35 3.40 -4.09 -4.70
C SER A 35 4.38 -4.63 -3.65
N GLU A 36 4.84 -3.78 -2.73
CA GLU A 36 5.80 -4.16 -1.72
C GLU A 36 5.61 -3.35 -0.43
N VAL A 37 5.98 -3.92 0.71
CA VAL A 37 6.04 -3.21 2.00
C VAL A 37 7.40 -3.46 2.62
N SER A 38 8.15 -2.38 2.85
CA SER A 38 9.44 -2.44 3.55
C SER A 38 9.26 -1.93 4.97
N VAL A 39 9.69 -2.71 5.95
CA VAL A 39 9.59 -2.35 7.37
C VAL A 39 10.98 -2.05 7.90
N ALA A 40 11.12 -0.91 8.57
CA ALA A 40 12.37 -0.50 9.18
C ALA A 40 12.80 -1.52 10.27
N PRO A 41 14.11 -1.72 10.48
CA PRO A 41 14.62 -2.70 11.44
C PRO A 41 14.23 -2.39 12.89
N ASP A 42 13.86 -1.13 13.18
CA ASP A 42 13.35 -0.68 14.48
C ASP A 42 11.83 -0.89 14.65
N LEU A 43 11.15 -1.42 13.62
CA LEU A 43 9.69 -1.66 13.55
C LEU A 43 8.83 -0.40 13.77
N LYS A 44 9.43 0.79 13.77
CA LYS A 44 8.69 2.05 13.99
C LYS A 44 8.08 2.60 12.72
N ASN A 45 8.75 2.37 11.58
CA ASN A 45 8.35 2.92 10.30
C ASN A 45 8.17 1.79 9.28
N ALA A 46 7.17 1.92 8.43
CA ALA A 46 6.94 1.04 7.29
C ALA A 46 6.63 1.88 6.05
N THR A 47 7.25 1.50 4.93
CA THR A 47 7.07 2.14 3.64
C THR A 47 6.34 1.16 2.73
N ALA A 48 5.10 1.50 2.35
CA ALA A 48 4.32 0.74 1.39
C ALA A 48 4.47 1.34 -0.02
N TYR A 49 4.84 0.49 -0.97
CA TYR A 49 4.93 0.82 -2.39
C TYR A 49 3.63 0.42 -3.06
N VAL A 50 2.93 1.41 -3.62
CA VAL A 50 1.68 1.22 -4.35
C VAL A 50 1.88 1.47 -5.84
N SER A 51 1.25 0.62 -6.65
CA SER A 51 1.19 0.73 -8.10
C SER A 51 -0.18 1.22 -8.50
N ILE A 52 -0.22 2.27 -9.31
CA ILE A 52 -1.45 2.94 -9.76
C ILE A 52 -1.48 2.91 -11.29
N ILE A 53 -2.53 2.33 -11.86
CA ILE A 53 -2.71 2.19 -13.31
C ILE A 53 -4.08 2.76 -13.68
N PRO A 54 -4.23 3.61 -14.71
CA PRO A 54 -3.20 4.17 -15.58
C PRO A 54 -2.44 5.33 -14.93
N ASN A 55 -1.19 5.54 -15.36
CA ASN A 55 -0.26 6.56 -14.84
C ASN A 55 -0.83 7.99 -14.85
N ASN A 56 -1.79 8.27 -15.75
CA ASN A 56 -2.43 9.58 -15.90
C ASN A 56 -3.32 9.97 -14.69
N LYS A 57 -3.61 9.03 -13.79
CA LYS A 57 -4.45 9.25 -12.60
C LYS A 57 -3.67 9.13 -11.28
N ILE A 58 -2.33 9.05 -11.34
CA ILE A 58 -1.48 8.93 -10.14
C ILE A 58 -1.75 10.05 -9.15
N GLY A 59 -1.78 11.31 -9.59
CA GLY A 59 -1.98 12.45 -8.68
C GLY A 59 -3.29 12.34 -7.89
N THR A 60 -4.41 12.09 -8.58
CA THR A 60 -5.73 11.94 -7.94
C THR A 60 -5.80 10.73 -7.02
N ALA A 61 -5.23 9.58 -7.42
CA ALA A 61 -5.21 8.39 -6.58
C ALA A 61 -4.30 8.56 -5.35
N LEU A 62 -3.16 9.24 -5.51
CA LEU A 62 -2.24 9.51 -4.40
C LEU A 62 -2.87 10.46 -3.38
N GLU A 63 -3.61 11.47 -3.84
CA GLU A 63 -4.39 12.35 -2.95
C GLU A 63 -5.49 11.60 -2.20
N ALA A 64 -6.19 10.67 -2.86
CA ALA A 64 -7.19 9.84 -2.21
C ALA A 64 -6.57 8.93 -1.13
N ILE A 65 -5.41 8.33 -1.41
CA ILE A 65 -4.66 7.51 -0.43
C ILE A 65 -4.13 8.36 0.72
N LYS A 66 -3.68 9.60 0.46
CA LYS A 66 -3.15 10.50 1.52
C LYS A 66 -4.24 11.03 2.46
N LYS A 67 -5.49 11.08 2.00
CA LYS A 67 -6.65 11.47 2.81
C LYS A 67 -7.23 10.33 3.65
N PHE A 68 -6.92 9.09 3.26
CA PHE A 68 -7.27 7.88 4.00
C PHE A 68 -6.38 7.74 5.24
#